data_AF-A0AAW5BVM1-F1
#
_entry.id   AF-A0AAW5BVM1-F1
#
_cell.length_a   1.000
_cell.length_b   1.000
_cell.length_c   1.000
_cell.angle_alpha   90.00
_cell.angle_beta   90.00
_cell.angle_gamma   90.00
#
_symmetry.space_group_name_H-M   'P 1'
#
loop_
_entity.id
_entity.type
_entity.pdbx_description
1 polymer ?
#
loop_
_entity_poly.entity_id
_entity_poly.type
_entity_poly.pdbx_seq_one_letter_code
_entity_poly.pdbx_strand_id
1 'polypeptide(L)'
;MKKGSQILYQLFGWGAYISIFAGAACFFGFVIALIIGGGTGAALAVMIKGTFFPIIIKLTSVSVALGLIGMYFGKEQALSMTADKKEAEEDLKRNLDQAGKKEK
;
A
#
# COMPACT_ATOMS: atom_id res chain seq x y z
N MET A 1 4.13 -16.06 -14.17
CA MET A 1 4.31 -14.59 -14.01
C MET A 1 5.70 -14.21 -14.50
N LYS A 2 5.84 -13.17 -15.34
CA LYS A 2 7.17 -12.71 -15.79
C LYS A 2 7.90 -12.08 -14.60
N LYS A 3 9.13 -12.50 -14.29
CA LYS A 3 9.94 -12.07 -13.13
C LYS A 3 9.94 -10.55 -12.90
N GLY A 4 9.89 -9.74 -13.96
CA GLY A 4 9.86 -8.27 -13.87
C GLY A 4 8.58 -7.68 -13.26
N SER A 5 7.40 -8.26 -13.51
CA SER A 5 6.13 -7.74 -12.95
C SER A 5 6.08 -7.96 -11.44
N GLN A 6 6.58 -9.10 -10.95
CA GLN A 6 6.66 -9.40 -9.52
C GLN A 6 7.57 -8.41 -8.76
N ILE A 7 8.69 -8.00 -9.35
CA ILE A 7 9.60 -7.01 -8.75
C ILE A 7 8.93 -5.63 -8.66
N LEU A 8 8.24 -5.20 -9.73
CA LEU A 8 7.48 -3.93 -9.74
C LEU A 8 6.37 -3.92 -8.69
N TYR A 9 5.69 -5.05 -8.53
CA TYR A 9 4.68 -5.24 -7.49
C TYR A 9 5.25 -5.14 -6.07
N GLN A 10 6.40 -5.76 -5.83
CA GLN A 10 7.07 -5.71 -4.53
C GLN A 10 7.55 -4.28 -4.22
N LEU A 11 8.13 -3.58 -5.20
CA LEU A 11 8.51 -2.16 -5.10
C LEU A 11 7.32 -1.25 -4.81
N PHE A 12 6.18 -1.51 -5.43
CA PHE A 12 4.93 -0.81 -5.14
C PHE A 12 4.46 -1.04 -3.71
N GLY A 13 4.45 -2.30 -3.24
CA GLY A 13 4.09 -2.65 -1.88
C GLY A 13 4.97 -1.93 -0.84
N TRP A 14 6.29 -1.96 -1.03
CA TRP A 14 7.22 -1.23 -0.16
C TRP A 14 7.00 0.29 -0.18
N GLY A 15 6.75 0.87 -1.35
CA GLY A 15 6.46 2.31 -1.43
C GLY A 15 5.14 2.70 -0.79
N ALA A 16 4.12 1.84 -0.87
CA ALA A 16 2.85 2.04 -0.17
C ALA A 16 3.04 2.01 1.36
N TYR A 17 3.83 1.07 1.89
CA TYR A 17 4.18 1.06 3.32
C TYR A 17 4.89 2.36 3.73
N ILE A 18 5.91 2.77 2.98
CA ILE A 18 6.65 4.02 3.26
C ILE A 18 5.69 5.22 3.24
N SER A 19 4.75 5.29 2.30
CA SER A 19 3.81 6.42 2.22
C SER A 19 2.89 6.48 3.44
N ILE A 20 2.42 5.33 3.93
CA ILE A 20 1.56 5.27 5.13
C ILE A 20 2.32 5.77 6.36
N PHE A 21 3.54 5.27 6.59
CA PHE A 21 4.36 5.70 7.72
C PHE A 21 4.74 7.18 7.63
N ALA A 22 5.06 7.66 6.42
CA ALA A 22 5.36 9.07 6.20
C ALA A 22 4.13 9.96 6.47
N GLY A 23 2.93 9.53 6.07
CA GLY A 23 1.68 10.22 6.38
C GLY A 23 1.43 10.30 7.90
N ALA A 24 1.68 9.20 8.63
CA ALA A 24 1.58 9.19 10.08
C ALA A 24 2.62 10.12 10.74
N ALA A 25 3.87 10.10 10.28
CA ALA A 25 4.92 11.00 10.78
C ALA A 25 4.55 12.48 10.58
N CYS A 26 4.00 12.83 9.41
CA CYS A 26 3.46 14.14 9.12
C CYS A 26 2.36 14.56 10.10
N PHE A 27 1.41 13.66 10.37
CA PHE A 27 0.33 13.91 11.32
C PHE A 27 0.88 14.23 12.72
N PHE A 28 1.77 13.39 13.25
CA PHE A 28 2.39 13.65 14.56
C PHE A 28 3.21 14.94 14.57
N GLY A 29 3.91 15.25 13.48
CA GLY A 29 4.64 16.52 13.34
C GLY A 29 3.73 17.74 13.45
N PHE A 30 2.53 17.69 12.84
CA PHE A 30 1.53 18.76 12.99
C PHE A 30 0.93 18.83 14.38
N VAL A 31 0.68 17.69 15.04
CA VAL A 31 0.22 17.67 16.44
C VAL A 31 1.25 18.33 17.36
N ILE A 32 2.54 18.01 17.19
CA ILE A 32 3.63 18.65 17.94
C ILE A 32 3.67 20.15 17.65
N ALA A 33 3.56 20.56 16.37
CA ALA A 33 3.52 21.97 15.99
C ALA A 33 2.37 22.73 16.69
N LEU A 34 1.20 22.11 16.82
CA LEU A 34 0.05 22.67 17.50
C LEU A 34 0.26 22.79 19.02
N ILE A 35 0.86 21.78 19.65
CA ILE A 35 1.15 21.79 21.09
C ILE A 35 2.16 22.88 21.44
N ILE A 36 3.21 23.04 20.62
CA ILE A 36 4.22 24.10 20.81
C ILE A 36 3.60 25.48 20.60
N GLY A 37 2.80 25.64 19.53
CA GLY A 37 2.15 26.90 19.20
C GLY A 37 3.12 28.05 18.89
N GLY A 38 2.57 29.25 18.72
CA GLY A 38 3.34 30.46 18.44
C GLY A 38 4.16 30.42 17.14
N GLY A 39 5.19 31.27 17.06
CA GLY A 39 6.05 31.37 15.88
C GLY A 39 6.83 30.08 15.57
N THR A 40 7.25 29.35 16.60
CA THR A 40 7.97 28.08 16.46
C THR A 40 7.09 26.97 15.91
N GLY A 41 5.86 26.83 16.42
CA GLY A 41 4.88 25.88 15.89
C GLY A 41 4.53 26.18 14.44
N ALA A 42 4.33 27.46 14.10
CA ALA A 42 4.08 27.88 12.72
C ALA A 42 5.24 27.55 11.78
N ALA A 43 6.49 27.80 12.20
CA ALA A 43 7.68 27.45 11.41
C ALA A 43 7.79 25.93 11.17
N LEU A 44 7.50 25.12 12.19
CA LEU A 44 7.49 23.66 12.08
C LEU A 44 6.41 23.18 11.09
N ALA A 45 5.20 23.71 11.21
CA ALA A 45 4.09 23.41 10.30
C ALA A 45 4.42 23.78 8.84
N VAL A 46 5.03 24.94 8.62
CA VAL A 46 5.46 25.39 7.29
C VAL A 46 6.58 24.50 6.75
N MET A 47 7.52 24.06 7.57
CA MET A 47 8.57 23.12 7.16
C MET A 47 8.00 21.76 6.73
N ILE A 48 7.07 21.20 7.51
CA ILE A 48 6.42 19.92 7.20
C ILE A 48 5.67 20.02 5.85
N LYS A 49 4.87 21.07 5.68
CA LYS A 49 4.12 21.33 4.43
C LYS A 49 5.06 21.63 3.25
N GLY A 50 6.10 22.42 3.46
CA GLY A 50 6.95 22.97 2.41
C GLY A 50 8.05 22.04 1.94
N THR A 51 8.51 21.13 2.80
CA THR A 51 9.64 20.24 2.51
C THR A 51 9.22 18.78 2.55
N PHE A 52 8.63 18.34 3.66
CA PHE A 52 8.39 16.92 3.89
C PHE A 52 7.30 16.36 2.95
N PHE A 53 6.17 17.06 2.83
CA PHE A 53 5.07 16.67 1.94
C PHE A 53 5.51 16.52 0.47
N PRO A 54 6.14 17.53 -0.17
CA PRO A 54 6.52 17.40 -1.57
C PRO A 54 7.54 16.29 -1.83
N ILE A 55 8.44 15.99 -0.89
CA ILE A 55 9.38 14.86 -1.02
C ILE A 55 8.61 13.53 -0.97
N ILE A 56 7.80 13.32 0.06
CA ILE A 56 7.04 12.08 0.25
C ILE A 56 6.05 11.83 -0.88
N ILE A 57 5.34 12.88 -1.33
CA ILE A 57 4.39 12.78 -2.45
C ILE A 57 5.11 12.38 -3.73
N LYS A 58 6.27 12.99 -4.05
CA LYS A 58 7.04 12.62 -5.24
C LYS A 58 7.49 11.15 -5.18
N LEU A 59 8.03 10.72 -4.04
CA LEU A 59 8.48 9.35 -3.83
C LEU A 59 7.34 8.34 -3.97
N THR A 60 6.20 8.64 -3.36
CA THR A 60 5.00 7.80 -3.43
C THR A 60 4.44 7.74 -4.85
N SER A 61 4.37 8.87 -5.54
CA SER A 61 3.89 8.93 -6.93
C SER A 61 4.74 8.09 -7.88
N VAL A 62 6.06 8.10 -7.73
CA VAL A 62 6.95 7.23 -8.53
C VAL A 62 6.69 5.76 -8.23
N SER A 63 6.53 5.40 -6.96
CA SER A 63 6.22 4.02 -6.57
C SER A 63 4.86 3.55 -7.11
N VAL A 64 3.83 4.38 -7.03
CA VAL A 64 2.50 4.11 -7.59
C VAL A 64 2.57 3.95 -9.11
N ALA A 65 3.29 4.84 -9.81
CA ALA A 65 3.46 4.75 -11.26
C ALA A 65 4.15 3.43 -11.67
N LEU A 66 5.22 3.04 -10.98
CA LEU A 66 5.90 1.75 -11.20
C LEU A 66 4.99 0.56 -10.93
N GLY A 67 4.20 0.64 -9.85
CA GLY A 67 3.18 -0.34 -9.52
C GLY A 67 2.18 -0.52 -10.64
N LEU A 68 1.54 0.58 -11.07
CA LEU A 68 0.55 0.58 -12.15
C LEU A 68 1.10 0.03 -13.47
N ILE A 69 2.34 0.38 -13.84
CA ILE A 69 3.03 -0.20 -14.98
C ILE A 69 3.17 -1.72 -14.80
N GLY A 70 3.61 -2.16 -13.62
CA GLY A 70 3.70 -3.58 -13.27
C GLY A 70 2.38 -4.33 -13.36
N MET A 71 1.27 -3.71 -12.93
CA MET A 71 -0.09 -4.27 -13.04
C MET A 71 -0.54 -4.37 -14.49
N TYR A 72 -0.29 -3.34 -15.30
CA TYR A 72 -0.66 -3.31 -16.71
C TYR A 72 0.02 -4.45 -17.50
N PHE A 73 1.32 -4.65 -17.29
CA PHE A 73 2.05 -5.76 -17.91
C PHE A 73 1.71 -7.14 -17.31
N GLY A 74 1.34 -7.17 -16.02
CA GLY A 74 0.96 -8.39 -15.31
C GLY A 74 -0.45 -8.89 -15.63
N LYS A 75 -1.33 -8.03 -16.16
CA LYS A 75 -2.79 -8.26 -16.30
C LYS A 75 -3.50 -8.60 -14.98
N GLU A 76 -2.82 -8.47 -13.86
CA GLU A 76 -3.35 -8.65 -12.51
C GLU A 76 -3.39 -7.27 -11.86
N GLN A 77 -4.49 -6.94 -11.17
CA GLN A 77 -4.60 -5.72 -10.37
C GLN A 77 -4.26 -6.07 -8.92
N ALA A 78 -3.51 -5.20 -8.23
CA ALA A 78 -3.07 -5.42 -6.84
C ALA A 78 -4.23 -5.60 -5.86
N LEU A 79 -5.39 -5.07 -6.22
CA LEU A 79 -6.64 -5.15 -5.47
C LEU A 79 -7.64 -6.13 -6.08
N SER A 80 -7.26 -6.92 -7.10
CA SER A 80 -8.17 -7.94 -7.60
C SER A 80 -8.26 -9.06 -6.57
N MET A 81 -9.46 -9.27 -6.03
CA MET A 81 -9.86 -10.39 -5.17
C MET A 81 -9.71 -11.76 -5.88
N THR A 82 -8.98 -11.85 -7.00
CA THR A 82 -8.76 -13.07 -7.77
C THR A 82 -7.92 -14.08 -6.99
N ALA A 83 -7.00 -13.61 -6.14
CA ALA A 83 -6.25 -14.45 -5.21
C ALA A 83 -7.20 -15.06 -4.15
N ASP A 84 -8.02 -14.22 -3.52
CA ASP A 84 -9.04 -14.67 -2.55
C ASP A 84 -10.04 -15.64 -3.19
N LYS A 85 -10.42 -15.42 -4.46
CA LYS A 85 -11.38 -16.27 -5.16
C LYS A 85 -10.83 -17.67 -5.43
N LYS A 86 -9.53 -17.80 -5.74
CA LYS A 86 -8.90 -19.10 -5.97
C LYS A 86 -8.74 -19.90 -4.69
N GLU A 87 -8.29 -19.27 -3.60
CA GLU A 87 -8.23 -19.91 -2.28
C GLU A 87 -9.62 -20.30 -1.79
N ALA A 88 -10.62 -19.41 -1.95
CA ALA A 88 -12.00 -19.71 -1.57
C ALA A 88 -12.62 -20.84 -2.40
N GLU A 89 -12.34 -20.91 -3.70
CA GLU A 89 -12.79 -22.02 -4.57
C GLU A 89 -12.08 -23.34 -4.21
N GLU A 90 -10.79 -23.33 -3.88
CA GLU A 90 -10.07 -24.52 -3.41
C GLU A 90 -10.58 -25.03 -2.06
N ASP A 91 -10.80 -24.13 -1.11
CA ASP A 91 -11.34 -24.48 0.20
C ASP A 91 -12.78 -24.99 0.09
N LEU A 92 -13.63 -24.37 -0.73
CA LEU A 92 -14.99 -24.84 -0.97
C LEU A 92 -14.98 -26.27 -1.56
N LYS A 93 -14.10 -26.52 -2.53
CA LYS A 93 -13.96 -27.84 -3.16
C LYS A 93 -13.47 -28.89 -2.18
N ARG A 94 -12.51 -28.53 -1.32
CA ARG A 94 -11.97 -29.42 -0.27
C ARG A 94 -13.02 -29.79 0.78
N ASN A 95 -13.88 -28.84 1.16
CA ASN A 95 -14.99 -29.08 2.07
C ASN A 95 -16.08 -29.96 1.44
N LEU A 96 -16.42 -29.76 0.17
CA LEU A 96 -17.38 -30.59 -0.56
C LEU A 96 -16.90 -32.04 -0.73
N ASP A 97 -15.61 -32.24 -1.02
CA ASP A 97 -15.00 -33.59 -1.09
C ASP A 97 -15.02 -34.32 0.27
N GLN A 98 -14.90 -33.58 1.38
CA GLN A 98 -15.02 -34.15 2.73
C GLN A 98 -16.47 -34.48 3.10
N ALA A 99 -17.44 -33.67 2.65
CA ALA A 99 -18.86 -33.94 2.86
C ALA A 99 -19.33 -35.18 2.08
N GLY A 100 -18.96 -35.29 0.80
CA GLY A 100 -19.33 -36.44 -0.04
C GLY A 100 -18.69 -37.78 0.37
N LYS A 101 -17.60 -37.74 1.15
CA LYS A 101 -16.99 -38.94 1.75
C LYS A 101 -17.62 -39.37 3.07
N LYS A 102 -18.41 -38.52 3.73
CA LYS A 102 -19.15 -38.87 4.96
C LYS A 102 -20.52 -39.49 4.67
N GLU A 103 -21.03 -39.35 3.45
CA GLU A 103 -22.33 -39.92 3.02
C GLU A 103 -22.23 -41.30 2.34
N LYS A 104 -21.04 -41.90 2.25
CA LYS A 104 -20.83 -43.29 1.80
C LYS A 104 -20.27 -44.14 2.94
#